data_AF-A0A9D1BQ04-F1
#
_entry.id   AF-A0A9D1BQ04-F1
#
_cell.length_a   1.000
_cell.length_b   1.000
_cell.length_c   1.000
_cell.angle_alpha   90.00
_cell.angle_beta   90.00
_cell.angle_gamma   90.00
#
_symmetry.space_group_name_H-M   'P 1'
#
loop_
_entity.id
_entity.type
_entity.pdbx_description
1 polymer ?
#
loop_
_entity_poly.entity_id
_entity_poly.type
_entity_poly.pdbx_seq_one_letter_code
_entity_poly.pdbx_strand_id
1 'polypeptide(L)'
;MKHHYFRIDVPGRTKISCFLVAVSVAVPVVSASGVFAAVAEETGPCASRLLFRSGFEGDIRLVPSTDGDMEYIVGTDRETGFSWPLEILGSSGSGLHYIEDDGRRAVGSDIRTVIGHDGRPTRALYSYENYSHDATQNPYEILDISEGRRDLYVRFRIRLDGESLSQKDTWRTFFEWKTRGYAKGRGFRLISFVYTDEQGRAYWHWQGDRD
;
A
#
# COMPACT_ATOMS: atom_id res chain seq x y z
N MET A 1 4.78 13.37 11.53
CA MET A 1 4.00 12.55 10.57
C MET A 1 2.83 11.93 11.32
N LYS A 2 1.66 11.69 10.69
CA LYS A 2 0.53 11.02 11.35
C LYS A 2 0.62 9.50 11.11
N HIS A 3 0.19 8.72 12.11
CA HIS A 3 0.07 7.27 11.99
C HIS A 3 -1.38 6.92 11.70
N HIS A 4 -1.60 5.99 10.78
CA HIS A 4 -2.93 5.50 10.43
C HIS A 4 -2.95 3.98 10.56
N TYR A 5 -4.00 3.50 11.22
CA TYR A 5 -4.33 2.09 11.40
C TYR A 5 -5.76 1.93 10.92
N PHE A 6 -6.00 0.99 10.02
CA PHE A 6 -7.32 0.73 9.48
C PHE A 6 -7.78 -0.65 9.93
N ARG A 7 -9.00 -0.75 10.47
CA ARG A 7 -9.72 -2.00 10.61
C ARG A 7 -10.60 -2.16 9.38
N ILE A 8 -10.43 -3.27 8.66
CA ILE A 8 -11.34 -3.66 7.57
C ILE A 8 -11.97 -4.98 7.99
N ASP A 9 -13.29 -5.00 8.22
CA ASP A 9 -14.02 -6.25 8.27
C ASP A 9 -14.18 -6.74 6.82
N VAL A 10 -13.80 -7.98 6.49
CA VAL A 10 -13.66 -8.43 5.08
C VAL A 10 -14.74 -9.47 4.67
N PRO A 11 -16.02 -9.07 4.50
CA PRO A 11 -17.12 -10.00 4.23
C PRO A 11 -16.99 -10.72 2.87
N GLY A 12 -16.45 -11.94 2.90
CA GLY A 12 -16.43 -12.87 1.77
C GLY A 12 -15.24 -12.66 0.82
N ARG A 13 -15.43 -12.96 -0.47
CA ARG A 13 -14.38 -12.73 -1.48
C ARG A 13 -14.23 -11.23 -1.76
N THR A 14 -13.02 -10.70 -1.72
CA THR A 14 -12.75 -9.27 -1.93
C THR A 14 -11.45 -9.03 -2.69
N LYS A 15 -11.28 -7.80 -3.19
CA LYS A 15 -10.04 -7.30 -3.79
C LYS A 15 -9.57 -6.08 -2.99
N ILE A 16 -8.27 -6.00 -2.72
CA ILE A 16 -7.63 -4.82 -2.11
C ILE A 16 -6.60 -4.28 -3.08
N SER A 17 -6.57 -2.97 -3.27
CA SER A 17 -5.58 -2.27 -4.08
C SER A 17 -4.82 -1.29 -3.18
N CYS A 18 -3.52 -1.50 -2.99
CA CYS A 18 -2.65 -0.68 -2.14
C CYS A 18 -1.60 0.04 -3.00
N PHE A 19 -1.36 1.33 -2.76
CA PHE A 19 -0.22 2.02 -3.37
C PHE A 19 0.91 2.02 -2.33
N LEU A 20 1.82 1.05 -2.51
CA LEU A 20 2.56 0.45 -1.40
C LEU A 20 3.91 1.14 -1.14
N VAL A 21 3.88 2.42 -0.75
CA VAL A 21 5.07 3.11 -0.23
C VAL A 21 5.21 2.86 1.29
N ALA A 22 6.43 2.56 1.74
CA ALA A 22 6.73 2.14 3.11
C ALA A 22 7.97 2.85 3.68
N VAL A 23 7.81 3.52 4.82
CA VAL A 23 8.88 4.23 5.55
C VAL A 23 8.54 4.22 7.06
N SER A 24 9.36 3.64 7.97
CA SER A 24 9.15 3.45 9.45
C SER A 24 8.76 4.72 10.28
N VAL A 25 8.88 4.94 11.60
CA VAL A 25 8.96 4.28 12.95
C VAL A 25 8.18 5.26 13.87
N ALA A 26 8.26 5.24 15.21
CA ALA A 26 8.11 6.43 16.08
C ALA A 26 8.52 6.14 17.54
N VAL A 27 9.51 6.86 18.08
CA VAL A 27 9.67 7.22 19.52
C VAL A 27 10.59 8.47 19.58
N PRO A 28 10.29 9.52 20.38
CA PRO A 28 11.28 10.55 20.73
C PRO A 28 12.16 10.08 21.90
N VAL A 29 13.48 10.23 21.81
CA VAL A 29 14.39 9.91 22.92
C VAL A 29 14.31 11.01 23.98
N VAL A 30 13.84 10.66 25.18
CA VAL A 30 14.13 11.39 26.42
C VAL A 30 14.92 10.44 27.31
N SER A 31 16.07 10.88 27.82
CA SER A 31 16.94 10.03 28.63
C SER A 31 16.43 9.96 30.07
N ALA A 32 16.16 8.75 30.55
CA ALA A 32 15.99 8.43 31.95
C ALA A 32 16.55 7.03 32.21
N SER A 33 17.47 6.88 33.16
CA SER A 33 17.99 5.57 33.57
C SER A 33 16.92 4.81 34.34
N GLY A 34 16.33 3.80 33.70
CA GLY A 34 15.30 2.93 34.28
C GLY A 34 15.63 1.45 34.08
N VAL A 35 15.28 0.61 35.06
CA VAL A 35 15.54 -0.83 35.01
C VAL A 35 14.65 -1.48 33.94
N PHE A 36 15.24 -2.38 33.14
CA PHE A 36 14.49 -3.21 32.18
C PHE A 36 13.59 -4.20 32.92
N ALA A 37 12.34 -3.83 33.14
CA ALA A 37 11.27 -4.81 33.38
C ALA A 37 10.95 -5.52 32.06
N ALA A 38 10.89 -6.85 32.08
CA ALA A 38 10.42 -7.61 30.92
C ALA A 38 8.93 -7.32 30.70
N VAL A 39 8.57 -6.86 29.49
CA VAL A 39 7.17 -6.68 29.11
C VAL A 39 6.56 -8.08 28.90
N ALA A 40 5.56 -8.43 29.70
CA ALA A 40 4.84 -9.69 29.54
C ALA A 40 4.03 -9.68 28.23
N GLU A 41 3.97 -10.82 27.53
CA GLU A 41 3.04 -11.00 26.42
C GLU A 41 1.60 -11.03 26.96
N GLU A 42 0.74 -10.12 26.47
CA GLU A 42 -0.70 -10.20 26.75
C GLU A 42 -1.32 -11.36 25.97
N THR A 43 -1.43 -12.52 26.63
CA THR A 43 -2.07 -13.73 26.09
C THR A 43 -3.61 -13.64 26.07
N GLY A 44 -4.13 -12.57 25.46
CA GLY A 44 -5.55 -12.38 25.21
C GLY A 44 -6.08 -13.31 24.10
N PRO A 45 -7.39 -13.68 24.12
CA PRO A 45 -7.97 -14.68 23.22
C PRO A 45 -8.11 -14.25 21.75
N CYS A 46 -7.50 -13.13 21.33
CA CYS A 46 -7.51 -12.65 19.95
C CYS A 46 -6.18 -11.98 19.55
N ALA A 47 -5.06 -12.67 19.80
CA ALA A 47 -3.74 -12.23 19.33
C ALA A 47 -3.72 -12.01 17.81
N SER A 48 -3.36 -10.80 17.37
CA SER A 48 -3.33 -10.42 15.96
C SER A 48 -2.17 -11.10 15.21
N ARG A 49 -2.47 -12.00 14.27
CA ARG A 49 -1.43 -12.63 13.43
C ARG A 49 -0.91 -11.62 12.39
N LEU A 50 0.39 -11.33 12.42
CA LEU A 50 1.05 -10.64 11.31
C LEU A 50 0.95 -11.51 10.05
N LEU A 51 0.32 -10.98 9.00
CA LEU A 51 0.15 -11.68 7.73
C LEU A 51 1.35 -11.45 6.80
N PHE A 52 1.88 -10.22 6.79
CA PHE A 52 2.98 -9.78 5.94
C PHE A 52 3.63 -8.50 6.49
N ARG A 53 4.93 -8.32 6.22
CA ARG A 53 5.65 -7.04 6.33
C ARG A 53 6.81 -7.05 5.33
N SER A 54 7.01 -5.96 4.59
CA SER A 54 8.25 -5.73 3.84
C SER A 54 8.67 -4.26 3.90
N GLY A 55 9.98 -4.00 3.89
CA GLY A 55 10.63 -2.72 3.57
C GLY A 55 11.35 -2.77 2.22
N PHE A 56 11.01 -3.73 1.37
CA PHE A 56 11.67 -4.02 0.09
C PHE A 56 13.17 -4.36 0.21
N GLU A 57 13.64 -4.81 1.38
CA GLU A 57 15.07 -4.97 1.65
C GLU A 57 15.65 -6.28 1.10
N GLY A 58 16.90 -6.24 0.61
CA GLY A 58 17.58 -7.40 0.04
C GLY A 58 17.49 -7.49 -1.48
N ASP A 59 17.04 -8.64 -2.02
CA ASP A 59 17.01 -8.93 -3.46
C ASP A 59 15.68 -8.60 -4.15
N ILE A 60 14.75 -7.96 -3.42
CA ILE A 60 13.42 -7.61 -3.93
C ILE A 60 13.53 -6.70 -5.15
N ARG A 61 12.78 -7.03 -6.21
CA ARG A 61 12.81 -6.37 -7.52
C ARG A 61 11.47 -6.50 -8.24
N LEU A 62 11.30 -5.67 -9.27
CA LEU A 62 10.18 -5.78 -10.21
C LEU A 62 10.51 -6.75 -11.34
N VAL A 63 9.47 -7.39 -11.90
CA VAL A 63 9.53 -8.27 -13.07
C VAL A 63 8.26 -8.04 -13.91
N PRO A 64 8.35 -7.59 -15.16
CA PRO A 64 7.16 -7.47 -16.02
C PRO A 64 6.57 -8.86 -16.31
N SER A 65 5.24 -8.94 -16.39
CA SER A 65 4.57 -10.11 -16.95
C SER A 65 4.87 -10.22 -18.45
N THR A 66 4.95 -11.45 -18.95
CA THR A 66 5.06 -11.77 -20.37
C THR A 66 3.77 -11.60 -21.16
N ASP A 67 2.61 -11.64 -20.49
CA ASP A 67 1.31 -11.93 -21.12
C ASP A 67 0.17 -10.97 -20.75
N GLY A 68 0.49 -9.76 -20.26
CA GLY A 68 -0.53 -8.74 -19.95
C GLY A 68 -0.03 -7.58 -19.09
N ASP A 69 -0.96 -6.81 -18.54
CA ASP A 69 -0.72 -5.49 -17.93
C ASP A 69 -0.17 -5.53 -16.48
N MET A 70 0.32 -6.70 -16.06
CA MET A 70 0.85 -6.93 -14.71
C MET A 70 2.37 -6.76 -14.62
N GLU A 71 2.84 -6.34 -13.45
CA GLU A 71 4.22 -6.39 -13.02
C GLU A 71 4.31 -6.97 -11.61
N TYR A 72 5.23 -7.92 -11.42
CA TYR A 72 5.33 -8.67 -10.18
C TYR A 72 6.50 -8.15 -9.36
N ILE A 73 6.23 -7.85 -8.08
CA ILE A 73 7.27 -7.73 -7.08
C ILE A 73 7.68 -9.16 -6.70
N VAL A 74 8.98 -9.45 -6.73
CA VAL A 74 9.53 -10.79 -6.40
C VAL A 74 10.76 -10.67 -5.52
N GLY A 75 11.07 -11.71 -4.74
CA GLY A 75 12.22 -11.78 -3.84
C GLY A 75 11.81 -11.87 -2.37
N THR A 76 12.78 -12.01 -1.47
CA THR A 76 12.52 -12.17 -0.03
C THR A 76 13.08 -11.01 0.75
N ASP A 77 12.24 -10.41 1.60
CA ASP A 77 12.62 -9.31 2.46
C ASP A 77 13.58 -9.78 3.55
N ARG A 78 14.83 -9.32 3.49
CA ARG A 78 15.89 -9.82 4.38
C ARG A 78 15.79 -9.35 5.82
N GLU A 79 14.99 -8.32 6.12
CA GLU A 79 14.74 -7.91 7.51
C GLU A 79 13.57 -8.67 8.15
N THR A 80 12.59 -9.11 7.36
CA THR A 80 11.31 -9.62 7.88
C THR A 80 11.04 -11.09 7.58
N GLY A 81 11.76 -11.68 6.61
CA GLY A 81 11.59 -13.06 6.17
C GLY A 81 10.35 -13.31 5.30
N PHE A 82 9.58 -12.29 4.95
CA PHE A 82 8.43 -12.44 4.05
C PHE A 82 8.85 -12.32 2.57
N SER A 83 8.28 -13.16 1.71
CA SER A 83 8.51 -13.13 0.26
C SER A 83 7.41 -12.40 -0.50
N TRP A 84 7.76 -11.83 -1.65
CA TRP A 84 6.80 -11.41 -2.67
C TRP A 84 6.71 -12.47 -3.79
N PRO A 85 5.55 -12.67 -4.45
CA PRO A 85 4.31 -11.90 -4.35
C PRO A 85 3.57 -12.05 -3.01
N LEU A 86 2.67 -11.11 -2.71
CA LEU A 86 1.91 -11.08 -1.47
C LEU A 86 0.76 -12.09 -1.50
N GLU A 87 0.88 -13.20 -0.76
CA GLU A 87 -0.17 -14.21 -0.61
C GLU A 87 -0.77 -14.17 0.80
N ILE A 88 -1.99 -13.64 0.93
CA ILE A 88 -2.68 -13.53 2.24
C ILE A 88 -4.15 -13.91 2.13
N LEU A 89 -4.68 -14.57 3.17
CA LEU A 89 -6.11 -14.87 3.34
C LEU A 89 -6.73 -15.58 2.11
N GLY A 90 -5.99 -16.51 1.51
CA GLY A 90 -6.42 -17.25 0.31
C GLY A 90 -6.69 -16.36 -0.90
N SER A 91 -5.84 -15.35 -1.14
CA SER A 91 -5.82 -14.55 -2.38
C SER A 91 -5.47 -15.38 -3.61
N SER A 92 -6.03 -15.03 -4.78
CA SER A 92 -5.74 -15.70 -6.07
C SER A 92 -4.44 -15.25 -6.75
N GLY A 93 -3.89 -14.10 -6.33
CA GLY A 93 -2.64 -13.54 -6.82
C GLY A 93 -2.47 -12.08 -6.39
N SER A 94 -1.32 -11.49 -6.71
CA SER A 94 -1.03 -10.09 -6.41
C SER A 94 0.10 -9.52 -7.27
N GLY A 95 0.05 -8.22 -7.54
CA GLY A 95 0.98 -7.55 -8.46
C GLY A 95 0.61 -6.09 -8.71
N LEU A 96 1.56 -5.32 -9.28
CA LEU A 96 1.30 -4.02 -9.87
C LEU A 96 0.48 -4.20 -11.16
N HIS A 97 -0.60 -3.44 -11.32
CA HIS A 97 -1.52 -3.54 -12.45
C HIS A 97 -1.61 -2.20 -13.17
N TYR A 98 -1.11 -2.14 -14.40
CA TYR A 98 -1.16 -0.95 -15.25
C TYR A 98 -2.57 -0.85 -15.87
N ILE A 99 -3.26 0.26 -15.63
CA ILE A 99 -4.68 0.46 -16.00
C ILE A 99 -4.80 1.78 -16.76
N GLU A 100 -5.49 1.76 -17.91
CA GLU A 100 -5.63 2.91 -18.84
C GLU A 100 -4.26 3.57 -19.13
N ASP A 101 -3.29 2.77 -19.57
CA ASP A 101 -1.87 3.11 -19.67
C ASP A 101 -1.32 2.83 -21.09
N ASP A 102 -0.55 3.76 -21.68
CA ASP A 102 -0.12 3.71 -23.08
C ASP A 102 1.16 2.88 -23.32
N GLY A 103 1.18 1.67 -22.75
CA GLY A 103 2.23 0.67 -22.91
C GLY A 103 3.39 0.86 -21.92
N ARG A 104 3.07 1.13 -20.64
CA ARG A 104 3.98 1.38 -19.51
C ARG A 104 4.86 2.61 -19.71
N ARG A 105 4.22 3.68 -20.20
CA ARG A 105 4.89 4.93 -20.57
C ARG A 105 4.33 6.14 -19.84
N ALA A 106 3.01 6.24 -19.63
CA ALA A 106 2.42 7.29 -18.80
C ALA A 106 2.82 7.15 -17.31
N VAL A 107 2.75 5.94 -16.74
CA VAL A 107 3.18 5.65 -15.36
C VAL A 107 4.25 4.56 -15.30
N GLY A 108 4.96 4.50 -14.17
CA GLY A 108 5.98 3.49 -13.89
C GLY A 108 6.21 3.25 -12.41
N SER A 109 6.99 2.22 -12.09
CA SER A 109 7.42 1.89 -10.73
C SER A 109 8.86 1.39 -10.71
N ASP A 110 9.55 1.59 -9.57
CA ASP A 110 10.91 1.09 -9.28
C ASP A 110 11.02 0.64 -7.82
N ILE A 111 12.01 -0.20 -7.49
CA ILE A 111 12.48 -0.34 -6.10
C ILE A 111 13.77 0.47 -5.91
N ARG A 112 13.66 1.69 -5.34
CA ARG A 112 14.76 2.64 -5.18
C ARG A 112 15.27 2.68 -3.74
N THR A 113 16.55 3.00 -3.54
CA THR A 113 17.09 3.35 -2.22
C THR A 113 16.73 4.81 -1.92
N VAL A 114 16.14 5.05 -0.75
CA VAL A 114 15.67 6.36 -0.27
C VAL A 114 16.16 6.63 1.15
N ILE A 115 16.15 7.89 1.58
CA ILE A 115 16.36 8.23 2.99
C ILE A 115 15.04 8.04 3.74
N GLY A 116 15.06 7.12 4.69
CA GLY A 116 13.96 6.88 5.62
C GLY A 116 13.78 8.00 6.65
N HIS A 117 12.57 8.05 7.20
CA HIS A 117 12.16 8.77 8.40
C HIS A 117 13.15 8.81 9.60
N ASP A 118 14.00 7.79 9.78
CA ASP A 118 15.01 7.69 10.84
C ASP A 118 16.37 8.25 10.42
N GLY A 119 16.44 8.84 9.22
CA GLY A 119 17.65 9.38 8.61
C GLY A 119 18.52 8.35 7.91
N ARG A 120 18.13 7.07 7.87
CA ARG A 120 18.95 5.99 7.30
C ARG A 120 18.53 5.64 5.87
N PRO A 121 19.45 5.16 5.02
CA PRO A 121 19.09 4.53 3.75
C PRO A 121 18.21 3.29 3.99
N THR A 122 17.16 3.15 3.19
CA THR A 122 16.24 2.00 3.14
C THR A 122 15.69 1.88 1.72
N ARG A 123 15.13 0.74 1.35
CA ARG A 123 14.49 0.55 0.04
C ARG A 123 13.00 0.91 0.10
N ALA A 124 12.47 1.34 -1.04
CA ALA A 124 11.04 1.61 -1.20
C ALA A 124 10.60 1.34 -2.64
N LEU A 125 9.38 0.81 -2.78
CA LEU A 125 8.63 0.97 -4.02
C LEU A 125 8.38 2.47 -4.25
N TYR A 126 8.79 2.94 -5.42
CA TYR A 126 8.68 4.31 -5.89
C TYR A 126 7.89 4.30 -7.20
N SER A 127 6.65 4.76 -7.15
CA SER A 127 5.79 4.91 -8.34
C SER A 127 5.86 6.35 -8.85
N TYR A 128 5.77 6.53 -10.16
CA TYR A 128 5.90 7.83 -10.82
C TYR A 128 5.02 7.95 -12.05
N GLU A 129 4.74 9.20 -12.42
CA GLU A 129 4.03 9.63 -13.62
C GLU A 129 5.04 10.37 -14.51
N ASN A 130 5.17 9.97 -15.77
CA ASN A 130 6.04 10.64 -16.74
C ASN A 130 5.29 11.79 -17.46
N TYR A 131 3.97 11.64 -17.60
CA TYR A 131 3.04 12.63 -18.13
C TYR A 131 1.60 12.20 -17.78
N SER A 132 0.69 13.17 -17.75
CA SER A 132 -0.73 12.91 -17.53
C SER A 132 -1.37 12.26 -18.75
N HIS A 133 -2.09 11.17 -18.52
CA HIS A 133 -2.87 10.42 -19.50
C HIS A 133 -4.16 9.93 -18.83
N ASP A 134 -5.30 10.25 -19.44
CA ASP A 134 -6.67 9.87 -19.05
C ASP A 134 -6.90 9.67 -17.54
N ALA A 135 -7.03 8.42 -17.10
CA ALA A 135 -7.16 8.05 -15.69
C ALA A 135 -6.12 6.97 -15.30
N THR A 136 -4.92 7.08 -15.87
CA THR A 136 -3.86 6.05 -15.76
C THR A 136 -3.52 5.73 -14.30
N GLN A 137 -3.40 4.43 -14.00
CA GLN A 137 -3.16 3.93 -12.65
C GLN A 137 -2.17 2.75 -12.64
N ASN A 138 -1.43 2.60 -11.53
CA ASN A 138 -0.55 1.45 -11.26
C ASN A 138 -0.63 0.97 -9.79
N PRO A 139 -1.81 0.53 -9.29
CA PRO A 139 -1.97 -0.04 -7.95
C PRO A 139 -1.23 -1.37 -7.78
N TYR A 140 -0.74 -1.66 -6.57
CA TYR A 140 -0.44 -3.03 -6.17
C TYR A 140 -1.71 -3.73 -5.68
N GLU A 141 -2.22 -4.65 -6.47
CA GLU A 141 -3.47 -5.37 -6.21
C GLU A 141 -3.26 -6.68 -5.46
N ILE A 142 -4.25 -7.06 -4.66
CA ILE A 142 -4.38 -8.35 -3.97
C ILE A 142 -5.75 -8.92 -4.36
N LEU A 143 -5.74 -10.02 -5.10
CA LEU A 143 -6.90 -10.53 -5.83
C LEU A 143 -7.64 -11.65 -5.06
N ASP A 144 -8.96 -11.70 -5.21
CA ASP A 144 -9.91 -12.69 -4.68
C ASP A 144 -9.64 -13.25 -3.26
N ILE A 145 -9.19 -12.40 -2.31
CA ILE A 145 -9.03 -12.74 -0.88
C ILE A 145 -10.26 -13.51 -0.41
N SER A 146 -10.10 -14.79 -0.07
CA SER A 146 -11.22 -15.72 0.11
C SER A 146 -11.49 -16.12 1.57
N GLU A 147 -10.55 -15.87 2.48
CA GLU A 147 -10.61 -16.24 3.90
C GLU A 147 -10.97 -15.07 4.84
N GLY A 148 -11.52 -13.96 4.31
CA GLY A 148 -11.72 -12.68 5.01
C GLY A 148 -12.63 -12.63 6.26
N ARG A 149 -12.97 -13.75 6.90
CA ARG A 149 -13.90 -13.81 8.04
C ARG A 149 -13.33 -13.23 9.37
N ARG A 150 -12.40 -12.29 9.30
CA ARG A 150 -11.71 -11.64 10.43
C ARG A 150 -11.34 -10.21 10.04
N ASP A 151 -11.15 -9.35 11.04
CA ASP A 151 -10.52 -8.05 10.87
C ASP A 151 -9.18 -8.17 10.10
N LEU A 152 -9.01 -7.36 9.06
CA LEU A 152 -7.71 -7.11 8.44
C LEU A 152 -7.20 -5.73 8.85
N TYR A 153 -5.97 -5.67 9.33
CA TYR A 153 -5.27 -4.43 9.68
C TYR A 153 -4.14 -4.16 8.68
N VAL A 154 -4.23 -3.05 7.95
CA VAL A 154 -3.23 -2.63 6.94
C VAL A 154 -2.50 -1.37 7.42
N ARG A 155 -1.18 -1.32 7.21
CA ARG A 155 -0.32 -0.17 7.56
C ARG A 155 0.80 0.03 6.54
N PHE A 156 0.49 0.73 5.47
CA PHE A 156 1.47 1.42 4.59
C PHE A 156 1.95 2.72 5.27
N ARG A 157 3.01 3.34 4.73
CA ARG A 157 3.54 4.62 5.23
C ARG A 157 4.21 5.40 4.10
N ILE A 158 3.47 6.35 3.57
CA ILE A 158 3.70 6.94 2.25
C ILE A 158 4.41 8.29 2.37
N ARG A 159 5.31 8.57 1.42
CA ARG A 159 5.86 9.90 1.14
C ARG A 159 5.42 10.30 -0.27
N LEU A 160 4.79 11.46 -0.37
CA LEU A 160 4.60 12.16 -1.64
C LEU A 160 5.70 13.22 -1.77
N ASP A 161 6.07 13.59 -3.00
CA ASP A 161 6.94 14.72 -3.27
C ASP A 161 6.18 16.05 -3.17
N GLY A 162 6.89 17.17 -3.35
CA GLY A 162 6.29 18.50 -3.29
C GLY A 162 5.33 18.77 -4.45
N GLU A 163 5.64 18.26 -5.64
CA GLU A 163 4.88 18.51 -6.87
C GLU A 163 3.51 17.83 -6.84
N SER A 164 3.48 16.55 -6.45
CA SER A 164 2.26 15.75 -6.19
C SER A 164 1.38 16.29 -5.05
N LEU A 165 1.84 17.33 -4.34
CA LEU A 165 1.13 18.02 -3.26
C LEU A 165 0.82 19.49 -3.57
N SER A 166 1.20 20.01 -4.75
CA SER A 166 1.06 21.43 -5.11
C SER A 166 0.49 21.70 -6.52
N GLN A 167 0.39 20.68 -7.37
CA GLN A 167 -0.46 20.76 -8.57
C GLN A 167 -1.91 21.09 -8.19
N LYS A 168 -2.66 21.77 -9.06
CA LYS A 168 -4.06 22.15 -8.82
C LYS A 168 -5.03 21.06 -9.29
N ASP A 169 -6.14 20.92 -8.57
CA ASP A 169 -7.30 20.09 -8.95
C ASP A 169 -6.93 18.63 -9.32
N THR A 170 -5.83 18.12 -8.78
CA THR A 170 -5.29 16.79 -9.02
C THR A 170 -5.60 15.85 -7.86
N TRP A 171 -5.39 14.55 -8.06
CA TRP A 171 -5.63 13.53 -7.07
C TRP A 171 -4.57 12.42 -7.12
N ARG A 172 -4.30 11.84 -5.95
CA ARG A 172 -3.49 10.63 -5.77
C ARG A 172 -4.26 9.65 -4.90
N THR A 173 -4.60 8.49 -5.45
CA THR A 173 -5.13 7.36 -4.68
C THR A 173 -4.01 6.70 -3.88
N PHE A 174 -4.33 6.14 -2.71
CA PHE A 174 -3.33 5.40 -1.93
C PHE A 174 -3.79 4.07 -1.31
N PHE A 175 -5.09 3.90 -1.13
CA PHE A 175 -5.70 2.63 -0.75
C PHE A 175 -7.13 2.53 -1.32
N GLU A 176 -7.48 1.34 -1.77
CA GLU A 176 -8.79 0.95 -2.29
C GLU A 176 -9.16 -0.45 -1.79
N TRP A 177 -10.43 -0.67 -1.46
CA TRP A 177 -10.99 -1.98 -1.18
C TRP A 177 -12.31 -2.14 -1.94
N LYS A 178 -12.46 -3.26 -2.66
CA LYS A 178 -13.61 -3.60 -3.50
C LYS A 178 -14.23 -4.92 -3.05
N THR A 179 -15.53 -4.95 -2.78
CA THR A 179 -16.26 -6.21 -2.52
C THR A 179 -16.51 -6.99 -3.82
N ARG A 180 -16.79 -8.29 -3.71
CA ARG A 180 -17.11 -9.15 -4.86
C ARG A 180 -18.23 -8.54 -5.72
N GLY A 181 -17.93 -8.37 -7.00
CA GLY A 181 -18.92 -7.88 -7.96
C GLY A 181 -19.07 -6.36 -7.99
N TYR A 182 -18.10 -5.61 -7.44
CA TYR A 182 -17.99 -4.16 -7.63
C TYR A 182 -18.10 -3.81 -9.12
N ALA A 183 -17.13 -4.23 -9.95
CA ALA A 183 -17.10 -4.02 -11.42
C ALA A 183 -18.16 -4.84 -12.20
N LYS A 184 -19.37 -4.99 -11.63
CA LYS A 184 -20.59 -5.61 -12.17
C LYS A 184 -21.83 -4.96 -11.55
N GLY A 185 -21.75 -3.68 -11.15
CA GLY A 185 -22.85 -2.90 -10.57
C GLY A 185 -23.47 -3.44 -9.28
N ARG A 186 -22.75 -4.26 -8.50
CA ARG A 186 -23.31 -5.04 -7.36
C ARG A 186 -22.43 -5.14 -6.12
N GLY A 187 -21.28 -4.48 -6.12
CA GLY A 187 -20.40 -4.40 -4.96
C GLY A 187 -20.46 -3.05 -4.26
N PHE A 188 -19.38 -2.78 -3.54
CA PHE A 188 -19.08 -1.51 -2.89
C PHE A 188 -17.58 -1.30 -2.94
N ARG A 189 -17.15 -0.06 -3.08
CA ARG A 189 -15.76 0.36 -2.94
C ARG A 189 -15.62 1.33 -1.78
N LEU A 190 -14.60 1.11 -0.96
CA LEU A 190 -13.99 2.16 -0.15
C LEU A 190 -12.69 2.58 -0.82
N ILE A 191 -12.50 3.87 -1.09
CA ILE A 191 -11.29 4.42 -1.70
C ILE A 191 -10.83 5.67 -0.96
N SER A 192 -9.53 5.90 -0.98
CA SER A 192 -8.88 6.99 -0.26
C SER A 192 -7.94 7.79 -1.16
N PHE A 193 -8.11 9.11 -1.10
CA PHE A 193 -7.44 10.08 -1.94
C PHE A 193 -6.68 11.10 -1.09
N VAL A 194 -5.55 11.57 -1.61
CA VAL A 194 -5.10 12.94 -1.40
C VAL A 194 -5.53 13.74 -2.63
N TYR A 195 -6.43 14.70 -2.44
CA TYR A 195 -6.82 15.68 -3.46
C TYR A 195 -6.03 16.97 -3.27
N THR A 196 -5.95 17.79 -4.31
CA THR A 196 -5.64 19.22 -4.21
C THR A 196 -6.81 20.06 -4.71
N ASP A 197 -6.94 21.29 -4.23
CA ASP A 197 -7.95 22.25 -4.71
C ASP A 197 -7.40 23.18 -5.82
N GLU A 198 -8.23 24.12 -6.28
CA GLU A 198 -7.90 25.18 -7.23
C GLU A 198 -6.70 26.06 -6.80
N GLN A 199 -6.31 25.99 -5.52
CA GLN A 199 -5.16 26.70 -4.95
C GLN A 199 -3.95 25.77 -4.69
N GLY A 200 -4.03 24.50 -5.10
CA GLY A 200 -2.98 23.49 -4.94
C GLY A 200 -2.83 22.99 -3.50
N ARG A 201 -3.84 23.17 -2.63
CA ARG A 201 -3.75 22.78 -1.21
C ARG A 201 -4.17 21.33 -1.03
N ALA A 202 -3.24 20.47 -0.63
CA ALA A 202 -3.51 19.04 -0.42
C ALA A 202 -4.45 18.77 0.78
N TYR A 203 -5.50 17.97 0.57
CA TYR A 203 -6.41 17.47 1.60
C TYR A 203 -6.72 15.98 1.43
N TRP A 204 -7.15 15.34 2.52
CA TRP A 204 -7.44 13.90 2.56
C TRP A 204 -8.94 13.67 2.38
N HIS A 205 -9.32 12.68 1.57
CA HIS A 205 -10.70 12.30 1.35
C HIS A 205 -10.88 10.78 1.38
N TRP A 206 -12.04 10.33 1.84
CA TRP A 206 -12.46 8.94 1.85
C TRP A 206 -13.84 8.84 1.22
N GLN A 207 -13.93 8.09 0.11
CA GLN A 207 -15.14 7.91 -0.65
C GLN A 207 -15.62 6.46 -0.52
N GLY A 208 -16.91 6.30 -0.23
CA GLY A 208 -17.62 5.04 -0.36
C GLY A 208 -18.56 5.12 -1.56
N ASP A 209 -18.39 4.25 -2.55
CA ASP A 209 -19.21 4.26 -3.76
C ASP A 209 -19.66 2.85 -4.21
N ARG A 210 -20.55 2.84 -5.21
CA ARG A 210 -21.00 1.66 -5.94
C ARG A 210 -20.98 2.00 -7.42
N ASP A 211 -20.46 1.05 -8.19
CA ASP A 211 -20.59 0.91 -9.65
C ASP A 211 -22.07 0.72 -10.05
#